data_AF-A0A2D4ICY9-F1
#
_entry.id   AF-A0A2D4ICY9-F1
#
_cell.length_a   1.000
_cell.length_b   1.000
_cell.length_c   1.000
_cell.angle_alpha   90.00
_cell.angle_beta   90.00
_cell.angle_gamma   90.00
#
_symmetry.space_group_name_H-M   'P 1'
#
loop_
_entity.id
_entity.type
_entity.pdbx_description
1 polymer ?
#
loop_
_entity_poly.entity_id
_entity_poly.type
_entity_poly.pdbx_seq_one_letter_code
_entity_poly.pdbx_strand_id
1 'polypeptide(L)'
;MDISPVAHRVIMCHLEGCEELAAWYHTFQILFFLVSAYFFSCPVPEKYFPGSCDIVGHAHQIFHTFLAVCTLSQLEAIFLDYKTRQEILFKRHGSLSIILSCGSFFGLVACSAITALLLQRKIKEELTMKAS
;
A
#
# COMPACT_ATOMS: atom_id res chain seq x y z
N MET A 1 8.05 -6.21 0.34
CA MET A 1 6.63 -6.44 0.65
C MET A 1 6.53 -7.80 1.31
N ASP A 2 6.40 -7.84 2.64
CA ASP A 2 6.30 -9.09 3.40
C ASP A 2 4.88 -9.65 3.31
N ILE A 3 4.51 -10.15 2.11
CA ILE A 3 3.20 -10.76 1.82
C ILE A 3 3.14 -12.19 2.38
N SER A 4 4.30 -12.81 2.64
CA SER A 4 4.46 -14.19 3.10
C SER A 4 3.58 -14.56 4.31
N PRO A 5 3.58 -13.83 5.44
CA PRO A 5 2.77 -14.20 6.60
C PRO A 5 1.27 -13.99 6.39
N VAL A 6 0.84 -12.98 5.62
CA VAL A 6 -0.59 -12.71 5.37
C VAL A 6 -1.15 -13.72 4.38
N ALA A 7 -0.44 -14.01 3.28
CA ALA A 7 -0.84 -15.02 2.31
C ALA A 7 -0.88 -16.41 2.95
N HIS A 8 0.14 -16.78 3.73
CA HIS A 8 0.15 -18.04 4.48
C HIS A 8 -1.06 -18.11 5.43
N ARG A 9 -1.32 -17.06 6.20
CA ARG A 9 -2.47 -17.01 7.11
C ARG A 9 -3.78 -17.18 6.35
N VAL A 10 -4.00 -16.44 5.26
CA VAL A 10 -5.22 -16.53 4.44
C VAL A 10 -5.41 -17.93 3.86
N ILE A 11 -4.34 -18.54 3.32
CA ILE A 11 -4.39 -19.90 2.75
C ILE A 11 -4.76 -20.92 3.84
N MET A 12 -4.09 -20.89 4.98
CA MET A 12 -4.38 -21.81 6.08
C MET A 12 -5.81 -21.61 6.61
N CYS A 13 -6.24 -20.36 6.75
CA CYS A 13 -7.59 -20.02 7.22
C CYS A 13 -8.67 -20.61 6.29
N HIS A 14 -8.51 -20.46 4.98
CA HIS A 14 -9.45 -21.04 4.00
C HIS A 14 -9.40 -22.58 3.96
N LEU A 15 -8.22 -23.17 4.11
CA LEU A 15 -8.06 -24.64 4.17
C LEU A 15 -8.69 -25.24 5.42
N GLU A 16 -8.61 -24.54 6.55
CA GLU A 16 -9.16 -24.95 7.84
C GLU A 16 -10.65 -24.58 8.00
N GLY A 17 -11.25 -23.89 7.01
CA GLY A 17 -12.66 -23.51 7.03
C GLY A 17 -12.99 -22.37 8.01
N CYS A 18 -12.06 -21.45 8.23
CA CYS A 18 -12.30 -20.28 9.08
C CYS A 18 -13.36 -19.35 8.46
N GLU A 19 -14.15 -18.68 9.30
CA GLU A 19 -15.04 -17.59 8.88
C GLU A 19 -14.51 -16.21 9.31
N GLU A 20 -13.20 -15.99 9.22
CA GLU A 20 -12.63 -14.69 9.55
C GLU A 20 -12.85 -13.67 8.43
N LEU A 21 -13.62 -12.62 8.73
CA LEU A 21 -13.92 -11.54 7.78
C LEU A 21 -12.63 -10.84 7.28
N ALA A 22 -11.62 -10.69 8.13
CA ALA A 22 -10.32 -10.12 7.75
C ALA A 22 -9.61 -10.96 6.66
N ALA A 23 -9.72 -12.29 6.70
CA ALA A 23 -9.13 -13.17 5.71
C ALA A 23 -9.79 -13.00 4.33
N TRP A 24 -11.11 -12.79 4.30
CA TRP A 24 -11.85 -12.46 3.08
C TRP A 24 -11.43 -11.13 2.47
N TYR A 25 -11.32 -10.06 3.27
CA TYR A 25 -10.84 -8.78 2.76
C TYR A 25 -9.39 -8.82 2.24
N HIS A 26 -8.50 -9.59 2.89
CA HIS A 26 -7.16 -9.84 2.34
C HIS A 26 -7.19 -10.65 1.04
N THR A 27 -8.13 -11.58 0.89
CA THR A 27 -8.32 -12.32 -0.37
C THR A 27 -8.72 -11.36 -1.50
N PHE A 28 -9.68 -10.46 -1.24
CA PHE A 28 -10.08 -9.43 -2.18
C PHE A 28 -8.94 -8.46 -2.52
N GLN A 29 -8.16 -8.03 -1.51
CA GLN A 29 -6.95 -7.24 -1.72
C GLN A 29 -6.00 -7.94 -2.71
N ILE A 30 -5.65 -9.21 -2.46
CA ILE A 30 -4.73 -9.97 -3.32
C ILE A 30 -5.28 -10.08 -4.75
N LEU A 31 -6.57 -10.39 -4.88
CA LEU A 31 -7.23 -10.49 -6.18
C LEU A 31 -7.19 -9.16 -6.95
N PHE A 32 -7.61 -8.06 -6.32
CA PHE A 32 -7.61 -6.75 -6.96
C PHE A 32 -6.21 -6.23 -7.28
N PHE A 33 -5.21 -6.57 -6.44
CA PHE A 33 -3.82 -6.28 -6.75
C PHE A 33 -3.34 -7.00 -8.01
N LEU A 34 -3.65 -8.30 -8.17
CA LEU A 34 -3.29 -9.05 -9.38
C LEU A 34 -3.98 -8.50 -10.63
N VAL A 35 -5.27 -8.16 -10.52
CA VAL A 35 -6.02 -7.55 -11.63
C VAL A 35 -5.44 -6.18 -12.00
N SER A 36 -5.15 -5.35 -11.00
CA SER A 36 -4.48 -4.05 -11.20
C SER A 36 -3.13 -4.23 -11.90
N ALA A 37 -2.28 -5.14 -11.41
CA ALA A 37 -0.98 -5.44 -12.01
C ALA A 37 -1.08 -5.91 -13.47
N TYR A 38 -2.13 -6.68 -13.81
CA TYR A 38 -2.41 -7.08 -15.18
C TYR A 38 -2.70 -5.86 -16.07
N PHE A 39 -3.61 -4.97 -15.68
CA PHE A 39 -3.94 -3.77 -16.46
C PHE A 39 -2.79 -2.74 -16.50
N PHE A 40 -1.92 -2.73 -15.50
CA PHE A 40 -0.68 -1.94 -15.53
C PHE A 40 0.29 -2.46 -16.60
N SER A 41 0.42 -3.79 -16.71
CA SER A 41 1.44 -4.44 -17.56
C SER A 41 0.94 -4.69 -18.99
N CYS A 42 -0.37 -4.86 -19.17
CA CYS A 42 -1.00 -5.16 -20.44
C CYS A 42 -1.97 -4.02 -20.82
N PRO A 43 -1.77 -3.33 -21.96
CA PRO A 43 -2.63 -2.24 -22.41
C PRO A 43 -3.92 -2.79 -23.05
N VAL A 44 -4.75 -3.46 -22.24
CA VAL A 44 -6.08 -3.94 -22.60
C VAL A 44 -7.09 -2.97 -21.99
N PRO A 45 -8.06 -2.43 -22.74
CA PRO A 45 -8.55 -2.85 -24.06
C PRO A 45 -7.94 -2.14 -25.29
N GLU A 46 -7.04 -1.18 -25.11
CA GLU A 46 -6.45 -0.38 -26.21
C GLU A 46 -5.80 -1.23 -27.31
N LYS A 47 -5.20 -2.36 -26.94
CA LYS A 47 -4.67 -3.36 -27.89
C LYS A 47 -5.73 -3.92 -28.85
N TYR A 48 -6.99 -3.99 -28.42
CA TYR A 48 -8.09 -4.58 -29.19
C TYR A 48 -8.99 -3.52 -29.86
N PHE A 49 -9.04 -2.30 -29.32
CA PHE A 49 -9.89 -1.21 -29.84
C PHE A 49 -9.13 0.12 -29.94
N PRO A 50 -8.19 0.25 -30.90
CA PRO A 50 -7.44 1.48 -31.09
C PRO A 50 -8.38 2.67 -31.40
N GLY A 51 -8.25 3.77 -30.65
CA GLY A 51 -9.02 5.00 -30.82
C GLY A 51 -10.43 5.01 -30.21
N SER A 52 -10.90 3.90 -29.61
CA SER A 52 -12.23 3.85 -28.96
C SER A 52 -12.19 4.05 -27.43
N CYS A 53 -11.00 3.96 -26.83
CA CYS A 53 -10.80 3.99 -25.37
C CYS A 53 -9.92 5.17 -24.91
N ASP A 54 -9.84 6.24 -25.70
CA ASP A 54 -8.90 7.36 -25.46
C ASP A 54 -9.33 8.28 -24.29
N ILE A 55 -10.62 8.29 -23.93
CA ILE A 55 -11.18 9.15 -22.86
C ILE A 55 -11.70 8.34 -21.67
N VAL A 56 -12.38 7.21 -21.91
CA VAL A 56 -12.93 6.31 -20.87
C VAL A 56 -12.52 4.87 -21.20
N GLY A 57 -11.98 4.15 -20.21
CA GLY A 57 -11.61 2.73 -20.36
C GLY A 57 -10.16 2.49 -20.81
N HIS A 58 -9.31 3.51 -20.76
CA HIS A 58 -7.86 3.36 -20.93
C HIS A 58 -7.31 2.42 -19.83
N ALA A 59 -6.35 1.57 -20.15
CA ALA A 59 -5.83 0.53 -19.25
C ALA A 59 -5.34 1.15 -17.92
N HIS A 60 -4.77 2.35 -17.97
CA HIS A 60 -4.37 3.11 -16.78
C HIS A 60 -5.55 3.50 -15.87
N GLN A 61 -6.71 3.86 -16.42
CA GLN A 61 -7.90 4.19 -15.63
C GLN A 61 -8.46 2.94 -14.94
N ILE A 62 -8.47 1.82 -15.65
CA ILE A 62 -8.91 0.52 -15.12
C ILE A 62 -7.94 0.06 -14.02
N PHE A 63 -6.63 0.17 -14.26
CA PHE A 63 -5.58 -0.05 -13.29
C PHE A 63 -5.82 0.73 -11.99
N HIS A 64 -6.03 2.05 -12.08
CA HIS A 64 -6.28 2.91 -10.91
C HIS A 64 -7.57 2.54 -10.17
N THR A 65 -8.61 2.17 -10.91
CA THR A 65 -9.88 1.73 -10.33
C THR A 65 -9.68 0.48 -9.48
N PHE A 66 -9.04 -0.57 -10.03
CA PHE A 66 -8.74 -1.77 -9.26
C PHE A 66 -7.73 -1.53 -8.14
N LEU A 67 -6.76 -0.64 -8.33
CA LEU A 67 -5.80 -0.28 -7.27
C LEU A 67 -6.48 0.44 -6.10
N ALA A 68 -7.45 1.31 -6.37
CA ALA A 68 -8.25 1.97 -5.34
C ALA A 68 -9.08 0.96 -4.54
N VAL A 69 -9.78 0.05 -5.21
CA VAL A 69 -10.56 -1.01 -4.53
C VAL A 69 -9.67 -1.98 -3.76
N CYS A 70 -8.49 -2.31 -4.30
CA CYS A 70 -7.45 -3.07 -3.58
C CYS A 70 -7.07 -2.37 -2.28
N THR A 71 -6.81 -1.07 -2.33
CA THR A 71 -6.42 -0.26 -1.16
C THR A 71 -7.54 -0.19 -0.12
N LEU A 72 -8.79 -0.02 -0.55
CA LEU A 72 -9.95 -0.05 0.34
C LEU A 72 -10.09 -1.41 1.04
N SER A 73 -9.96 -2.51 0.28
CA SER A 73 -9.99 -3.88 0.82
C SER A 73 -8.86 -4.10 1.83
N GLN A 74 -7.66 -3.57 1.54
CA GLN A 74 -6.52 -3.63 2.43
C GLN A 74 -6.76 -2.87 3.73
N LEU A 75 -7.34 -1.67 3.67
CA LEU A 75 -7.64 -0.85 4.85
C LEU A 75 -8.66 -1.54 5.75
N GLU A 76 -9.74 -2.08 5.19
CA GLU A 76 -10.75 -2.83 5.95
C GLU A 76 -10.15 -4.08 6.59
N ALA A 77 -9.33 -4.84 5.86
CA ALA A 77 -8.66 -6.02 6.40
C ALA A 77 -7.76 -5.68 7.60
N ILE A 78 -6.93 -4.64 7.47
CA ILE A 78 -6.04 -4.18 8.53
C ILE A 78 -6.85 -3.65 9.73
N PHE A 79 -7.96 -2.97 9.48
CA PHE A 79 -8.82 -2.45 10.54
C PHE A 79 -9.47 -3.58 11.35
N LEU A 80 -9.94 -4.64 10.69
CA LEU A 80 -10.48 -5.83 11.34
C LEU A 80 -9.40 -6.60 12.12
N ASP A 81 -8.22 -6.77 11.54
CA ASP A 81 -7.05 -7.37 12.20
C ASP A 81 -6.67 -6.57 13.45
N TYR A 82 -6.64 -5.24 13.34
CA TYR A 82 -6.36 -4.35 14.46
C TYR A 82 -7.41 -4.47 15.55
N LYS A 83 -8.71 -4.40 15.22
CA LYS A 83 -9.78 -4.52 16.22
C LYS A 83 -9.71 -5.83 17.00
N THR A 84 -9.39 -6.92 16.30
CA THR A 84 -9.29 -8.25 16.91
C THR A 84 -8.07 -8.35 17.84
N ARG A 85 -6.97 -7.66 17.50
CA ARG A 85 -5.68 -7.79 18.20
C ARG A 85 -5.38 -6.65 19.17
N GLN A 86 -6.17 -5.57 19.19
CA GLN A 86 -5.88 -4.35 19.95
C GLN A 86 -5.64 -4.63 21.45
N GLU A 87 -6.47 -5.46 22.06
CA GLU A 87 -6.37 -5.82 23.48
C GLU A 87 -5.09 -6.59 23.79
N ILE A 88 -4.74 -7.54 22.91
CA ILE A 88 -3.51 -8.34 23.02
C ILE A 88 -2.29 -7.44 22.83
N LEU A 89 -2.35 -6.51 21.86
CA LEU A 89 -1.27 -5.57 21.57
C LEU A 89 -1.03 -4.62 22.73
N PHE A 90 -2.08 -4.07 23.33
CA PHE A 90 -2.01 -3.17 24.48
C PHE A 90 -1.51 -3.89 25.74
N LYS A 91 -1.93 -5.15 25.95
CA LYS A 91 -1.43 -5.97 27.06
C LYS A 91 0.05 -6.34 26.89
N ARG A 92 0.49 -6.57 25.65
CA ARG A 92 1.86 -6.98 25.33
C ARG A 92 2.85 -5.81 25.29
N HIS A 93 2.42 -4.65 24.81
CA HIS A 93 3.24 -3.45 24.69
C HIS A 93 2.71 -2.37 25.63
N GLY A 94 3.51 -1.97 26.62
CA GLY A 94 3.13 -0.88 27.52
C GLY A 94 2.89 0.42 26.75
N SER A 95 2.06 1.31 27.31
CA SER A 95 1.66 2.59 26.70
C SER A 95 2.85 3.41 26.15
N LEU A 96 3.98 3.43 26.88
CA LEU A 96 5.21 4.11 26.45
C LEU A 96 5.78 3.55 25.13
N SER A 97 5.79 2.22 24.95
CA SER A 97 6.32 1.58 23.75
C SER A 97 5.46 1.90 22.52
N ILE A 98 4.14 1.96 22.70
CA ILE A 98 3.21 2.35 21.64
C ILE A 98 3.44 3.82 21.24
N ILE A 99 3.55 4.72 22.22
CA ILE A 99 3.80 6.15 21.98
C ILE A 99 5.14 6.36 21.26
N LEU A 100 6.21 5.71 21.71
CA LEU A 100 7.53 5.80 21.08
C LEU A 100 7.51 5.27 19.65
N SER A 101 6.81 4.16 19.40
CA SER A 101 6.65 3.60 18.05
C SER A 101 5.92 4.58 17.13
N CYS A 102 4.79 5.15 17.56
CA CYS A 102 4.06 6.17 16.81
C CYS A 102 4.93 7.42 16.56
N GLY A 103 5.66 7.88 17.58
CA GLY A 103 6.53 9.05 17.48
C GLY A 103 7.71 8.83 16.53
N SER A 104 8.28 7.62 16.49
CA SER A 104 9.41 7.29 15.63
C SER A 104 9.10 7.45 14.14
N PHE A 105 7.86 7.18 13.72
CA PHE A 105 7.43 7.35 12.34
C PHE A 105 7.52 8.82 11.91
N PHE A 106 6.95 9.72 12.71
CA PHE A 106 7.02 11.17 12.44
C PHE A 106 8.45 11.69 12.51
N GLY A 107 9.25 11.18 13.45
CA GLY A 107 10.67 11.50 13.55
C GLY A 107 11.44 11.13 12.28
N LEU A 108 11.21 9.93 11.73
CA LEU A 108 11.83 9.47 10.49
C LEU A 108 11.41 10.31 9.29
N VAL A 109 10.12 10.66 9.19
CA VAL A 109 9.60 11.54 8.12
C VAL A 109 10.25 12.91 8.18
N ALA A 110 10.34 13.51 9.38
CA ALA A 110 10.98 14.81 9.57
C ALA A 110 12.47 14.75 9.21
N CYS A 111 13.20 13.73 9.66
CA CYS A 111 14.61 13.53 9.33
C CYS A 111 14.81 13.41 7.82
N SER A 112 14.00 12.60 7.14
CA SER A 112 14.04 12.41 5.69
C SER A 112 13.77 13.71 4.93
N ALA A 113 12.78 14.50 5.38
CA ALA A 113 12.47 15.79 4.80
C ALA A 113 13.63 16.79 4.97
N ILE A 114 14.25 16.84 6.16
CA ILE A 114 15.42 17.69 6.42
C ILE A 114 16.58 17.29 5.50
N THR A 115 16.89 15.99 5.39
CA THR A 115 17.95 15.50 4.50
C THR A 115 17.68 15.87 3.05
N ALA A 116 16.43 15.71 2.57
CA ALA A 116 16.04 16.10 1.22
C ALA A 116 16.19 17.62 0.98
N LEU A 117 15.78 18.45 1.94
CA LEU A 117 15.92 19.90 1.85
C LEU A 117 17.39 20.35 1.84
N LEU A 118 18.23 19.77 2.70
CA LEU A 118 19.67 20.06 2.73
C LEU A 118 20.35 19.65 1.40
N LEU A 119 19.98 18.48 0.86
CA LEU A 119 20.49 18.02 -0.43
C LEU A 119 20.06 18.95 -1.58
N GLN A 120 18.79 19.35 -1.61
CA GLN A 120 18.28 20.31 -2.60
C GLN A 120 19.02 21.65 -2.53
N ARG A 121 19.29 22.18 -1.32
CA ARG A 121 20.05 23.42 -1.14
C ARG A 121 21.46 23.29 -1.67
N LYS A 122 22.17 22.21 -1.33
CA LYS A 122 23.53 21.95 -1.80
C LYS A 122 23.62 21.82 -3.32
N ILE A 123 22.68 21.09 -3.95
CA ILE A 123 22.62 20.95 -5.42
C ILE A 123 22.38 22.33 -6.07
N LYS A 124 21.50 23.15 -5.50
CA LYS A 124 21.23 24.49 -6.03
C LYS A 124 22.46 25.39 -5.95
N GLU A 125 23.19 25.36 -4.83
CA GLU A 125 24.44 26.11 -4.64
C GLU A 125 25.52 25.69 -5.67
N GLU A 126 25.73 24.38 -5.85
CA GLU A 126 26.66 23.83 -6.85
C GLU A 126 26.30 24.24 -8.29
N LEU A 127 25.01 24.19 -8.65
CA LEU A 127 24.53 24.63 -9.96
C LEU A 127 24.73 26.12 -10.18
N THR A 128 24.50 26.96 -9.15
CA THR A 128 24.76 28.41 -9.25
C THR A 128 26.25 28.73 -9.38
N MET A 129 27.12 27.98 -8.72
CA MET A 129 28.58 28.16 -8.81
C MET A 129 29.13 27.76 -10.17
N LYS A 130 28.61 26.69 -10.80
CA LYS A 130 29.03 26.26 -12.15
C LYS A 130 28.50 27.14 -13.29
N ALA A 131 27.44 27.90 -13.03
CA ALA A 131 26.82 28.80 -14.00
C ALA A 131 27.41 30.23 -13.98
N SER A 132 28.30 30.53 -13.03
CA SER A 132 29.08 31.77 -12.92
C SER A 132 30.49 31.60 -13.46
#